data_AF-A0A636K315-F1
#
_entry.id   AF-A0A636K315-F1
#
_cell.length_a   1.000
_cell.length_b   1.000
_cell.length_c   1.000
_cell.angle_alpha   90.00
_cell.angle_beta   90.00
_cell.angle_gamma   90.00
#
_symmetry.space_group_name_H-M   'P 1'
#
loop_
_entity.id
_entity.type
_entity.pdbx_description
1 polymer ?
#
loop_
_entity_poly.entity_id
_entity_poly.type
_entity_poly.pdbx_seq_one_letter_code
_entity_poly.pdbx_strand_id
1 'polypeptide(L)' 'WRFNLRSSNTEPVVRLNVESRGDRLLLNTKKELIFEILNNKN' A
#
# COMPACT_ATOMS: atom_id res chain seq x y z
N TRP A 1 3.54 12.07 -1.94
CA TRP A 1 3.15 10.68 -2.26
C TRP A 1 1.69 10.53 -1.88
N ARG A 2 0.93 9.66 -2.55
CA ARG A 2 -0.44 9.33 -2.14
C ARG A 2 -0.64 7.82 -2.21
N PHE A 3 -1.67 7.33 -1.54
CA PHE A 3 -2.05 5.94 -1.65
C PHE A 3 -3.58 5.81 -1.71
N ASN A 4 -4.03 4.68 -2.21
CA ASN A 4 -5.42 4.25 -2.16
C ASN A 4 -5.47 2.80 -1.69
N LEU A 5 -6.34 2.54 -0.72
CA LEU A 5 -6.66 1.20 -0.24
C LEU A 5 -8.11 0.91 -0.59
N ARG A 6 -8.37 -0.24 -1.20
CA ARG A 6 -9.73 -0.68 -1.58
C ARG A 6 -9.91 -2.16 -1.34
N SER A 7 -11.08 -2.57 -0.88
CA SER A 7 -11.47 -3.98 -0.92
C SER A 7 -11.64 -4.43 -2.37
N SER A 8 -11.28 -5.68 -2.66
CA SER A 8 -11.61 -6.28 -3.95
C SER A 8 -13.09 -6.61 -4.02
N ASN A 9 -13.71 -6.32 -5.17
CA ASN A 9 -15.13 -6.61 -5.39
C ASN A 9 -15.39 -8.08 -5.72
N THR A 10 -14.36 -8.83 -6.15
CA THR A 10 -14.50 -10.20 -6.67
C THR A 10 -13.68 -11.23 -5.91
N GLU A 11 -12.81 -10.81 -5.01
CA GLU A 11 -11.89 -11.68 -4.27
C GLU A 11 -11.80 -11.20 -2.82
N PRO A 12 -11.57 -12.08 -1.83
CA PRO A 12 -11.46 -11.70 -0.42
C PRO A 12 -10.08 -11.11 -0.09
N VAL A 13 -9.69 -10.05 -0.80
CA VAL A 13 -8.39 -9.37 -0.65
C VAL A 13 -8.54 -7.86 -0.60
N VAL A 14 -7.58 -7.17 0.00
CA VAL A 14 -7.43 -5.71 -0.09
C VAL A 14 -6.35 -5.35 -1.12
N ARG A 15 -6.56 -4.27 -1.88
CA ARG A 15 -5.61 -3.76 -2.88
C ARG A 15 -5.04 -2.43 -2.42
N LEU A 16 -3.72 -2.35 -2.37
CA LEU A 16 -2.97 -1.14 -2.05
C LEU A 16 -2.31 -0.59 -3.31
N ASN A 17 -2.60 0.67 -3.66
CA ASN A 17 -1.87 1.43 -4.67
C ASN A 17 -1.12 2.57 -4.00
N VAL A 18 0.16 2.75 -4.31
CA VAL A 18 1.00 3.83 -3.78
C VAL A 18 1.71 4.51 -4.93
N GLU A 19 1.78 5.84 -4.91
CA GLU A 19 2.51 6.62 -5.91
C GLU A 19 3.27 7.80 -5.30
N SER A 20 4.37 8.16 -5.97
CA SER A 20 5.21 9.32 -5.66
C SER A 20 5.46 10.13 -6.94
N ARG A 21 5.87 11.39 -6.78
CA ARG A 21 6.24 12.25 -7.91
C ARG A 21 7.72 12.00 -8.26
N GLY A 22 8.00 10.92 -8.97
CA GLY A 22 9.36 10.56 -9.43
C GLY A 22 10.32 10.08 -8.34
N ASP A 23 9.90 10.03 -7.07
CA ASP A 23 10.75 9.65 -5.94
C ASP A 23 10.58 8.17 -5.61
N ARG A 24 11.49 7.34 -6.14
CA ARG A 24 11.44 5.88 -5.98
C ARG A 24 11.74 5.43 -4.54
N LEU A 25 12.64 6.13 -3.83
CA LEU A 25 13.00 5.78 -2.46
C LEU A 25 11.80 5.99 -1.55
N LEU A 26 11.16 7.17 -1.64
CA LEU A 26 9.95 7.48 -0.91
C LEU A 26 8.81 6.49 -1.22
N LEU A 27 8.65 6.09 -2.48
CA LEU A 27 7.64 5.11 -2.88
C LEU A 27 7.84 3.77 -2.14
N ASN A 28 9.06 3.23 -2.16
CA ASN A 28 9.38 1.96 -1.53
C ASN A 28 9.19 2.01 -0.02
N THR A 29 9.72 3.05 0.65
CA THR A 29 9.59 3.21 2.10
C THR A 29 8.13 3.28 2.54
N LYS A 30 7.28 4.03 1.79
CA LYS A 30 5.86 4.15 2.15
C LYS A 30 5.06 2.90 1.84
N LYS A 31 5.40 2.19 0.76
CA LYS A 31 4.83 0.88 0.44
C LYS A 31 5.12 -0.13 1.56
N GLU A 32 6.37 -0.25 2.00
CA GLU A 32 6.79 -1.19 3.05
C GLU A 32 6.11 -0.89 4.38
N LEU A 33 6.08 0.38 4.80
CA LEU A 33 5.41 0.80 6.03
C LEU A 33 3.92 0.39 6.05
N ILE A 34 3.17 0.70 4.99
CA ILE A 34 1.74 0.37 4.94
C ILE A 34 1.54 -1.14 4.86
N PHE A 35 2.39 -1.84 4.09
CA PHE A 35 2.32 -3.28 3.97
C PHE A 35 2.57 -3.98 5.31
N GLU A 36 3.51 -3.49 6.12
CA GLU A 36 3.76 -4.01 7.46
C GLU A 36 2.52 -3.81 8.35
N ILE A 37 1.93 -2.61 8.38
CA ILE A 37 0.71 -2.34 9.16
C ILE A 37 -0.44 -3.29 8.76
N LEU A 38 -0.64 -3.53 7.46
CA LEU A 38 -1.71 -4.39 6.97
C LEU A 38 -1.50 -5.88 7.27
N ASN A 39 -0.24 -6.31 7.39
CA ASN A 39 0.12 -7.71 7.63
C ASN A 39 0.51 -8.00 9.08
N ASN A 40 0.61 -6.99 9.93
CA ASN A 40 0.87 -7.17 11.34
C ASN A 40 -0.35 -7.84 11.98
N LYS A 41 -0.32 -9.17 12.03
CA LYS A 41 -1.28 -9.98 12.75
C LYS A 41 -0.97 -9.84 14.23
N ASN A 42 -1.90 -9.25 14.99
CA ASN A 42 -1.99 -9.49 16.42
C ASN A 42 -2.19 -10.98 16.71
#